data_AF-A0A2R4VX00-F1
#
_entry.id   AF-A0A2R4VX00-F1
#
_cell.length_a   1.000
_cell.length_b   1.000
_cell.length_c   1.000
_cell.angle_alpha   90.00
_cell.angle_beta   90.00
_cell.angle_gamma   90.00
#
_symmetry.space_group_name_H-M   'P 1'
#
loop_
_entity.id
_entity.type
_entity.pdbx_description
1 polymer ?
#
loop_
_entity_poly.entity_id
_entity_poly.type
_entity_poly.pdbx_seq_one_letter_code
_entity_poly.pdbx_strand_id
1 'polypeptide(L)'
;MIRPPVLSLMLAAVLCAAVPAGRPAFAAEGMPMEMLRVCADANLLPFSNDRQEGFENRIAKLIADELKIPLTFTWWPQTIGFVRNTLRTRQCDLVMGTAVGEELMQNTNPYYRSTYALIYRKDSGITAQTLADPSLQGARIGVVARTPPSAVMLRHGLTNLEPYQLDTDTRTHHPAQQAVEDVAAARTDAAIVWGPIAGFFAARQSVPLAVVPLRDEPGASPFQYMISMGIRPDEPDWRHWLNDFIVRRQGDIDRILAEYHVPLANADGSIRADAHGGAAADTAVPEPDGYRMADYRSPTPPTLRGAETVGPEDVARLAQAGAVLVDVLPTPPRPGGLAPGSRWVPPPHRSLPGARWLPNVGYGALSADQETYFRNSLEALTAGDRKRPLVVFCQPDCWMSWNAAKRAVALGYQSVKWYPAGADGWVAAGRDLVTVEPEPGFEKRPEPKMAN
;
A
#
# COMPACT_ATOMS: atom_id res chain seq x y z
N MET A 1 42.15 83.24 -39.55
CA MET A 1 41.16 83.43 -40.63
C MET A 1 39.86 82.75 -40.20
N ILE A 2 38.90 83.52 -39.69
CA ILE A 2 37.61 83.88 -40.34
C ILE A 2 36.42 83.09 -39.74
N ARG A 3 35.66 83.82 -38.90
CA ARG A 3 34.20 83.79 -38.58
C ARG A 3 33.54 82.69 -37.70
N PRO A 4 32.77 83.09 -36.65
CA PRO A 4 31.59 82.37 -36.12
C PRO A 4 30.31 82.76 -36.94
N PRO A 5 29.14 82.06 -36.88
CA PRO A 5 28.13 82.33 -35.83
C PRO A 5 27.05 81.22 -35.52
N VAL A 6 26.36 81.40 -34.38
CA VAL A 6 24.90 81.30 -34.10
C VAL A 6 24.10 80.00 -34.37
N LEU A 7 23.58 79.45 -33.26
CA LEU A 7 22.19 79.04 -32.94
C LEU A 7 21.29 78.45 -34.05
N SER A 8 20.81 77.22 -33.82
CA SER A 8 19.44 76.81 -34.19
C SER A 8 18.96 75.67 -33.29
N LEU A 9 17.90 75.93 -32.52
CA LEU A 9 17.01 74.93 -31.94
C LEU A 9 16.40 74.09 -33.07
N MET A 10 16.52 72.77 -33.01
CA MET A 10 15.52 71.88 -33.57
C MET A 10 15.21 70.75 -32.59
N LEU A 11 13.97 70.76 -32.15
CA LEU A 11 13.26 69.71 -31.44
C LEU A 11 13.13 68.50 -32.39
N ALA A 12 13.70 67.34 -32.03
CA ALA A 12 13.47 66.11 -32.76
C ALA A 12 13.39 64.91 -31.80
N ALA A 13 12.14 64.52 -31.57
CA ALA A 13 11.61 63.18 -31.33
C ALA A 13 12.48 62.17 -30.58
N VAL A 14 12.07 61.93 -29.34
CA VAL A 14 12.28 60.71 -28.56
C VAL A 14 11.91 59.48 -29.41
N LEU A 15 12.90 58.66 -29.75
CA LEU A 15 12.71 57.24 -30.00
C LEU A 15 13.38 56.49 -28.86
N CYS A 16 12.66 56.35 -27.74
CA CYS A 16 12.98 55.35 -26.73
C CYS A 16 12.89 54.00 -27.45
N ALA A 17 14.04 53.41 -27.77
CA ALA A 17 14.12 52.00 -28.06
C ALA A 17 13.54 51.27 -26.86
N ALA A 18 12.32 50.76 -27.01
CA ALA A 18 11.69 49.90 -26.05
C ALA A 18 12.55 48.64 -25.95
N VAL A 19 13.46 48.63 -24.98
CA VAL A 19 13.96 47.37 -24.43
C VAL A 19 12.70 46.63 -23.97
N PRO A 20 12.38 45.45 -24.51
CA PRO A 20 11.33 44.66 -23.91
C PRO A 20 11.80 44.40 -22.49
N ALA A 21 11.14 45.02 -21.52
CA ALA A 21 11.24 44.63 -20.13
C ALA A 21 10.77 43.18 -20.10
N GLY A 22 11.72 42.26 -20.23
CA GLY A 22 11.51 40.87 -19.91
C GLY A 22 11.00 40.87 -18.49
N ARG A 23 9.70 40.62 -18.32
CA ARG A 23 9.14 40.29 -17.02
C ARG A 23 10.06 39.22 -16.44
N PRO A 24 10.50 39.31 -15.17
CA PRO A 24 11.07 38.13 -14.54
C PRO A 24 10.02 37.03 -14.71
N ALA A 25 10.41 35.95 -15.37
CA ALA A 25 9.61 34.75 -15.42
C ALA A 25 9.58 34.19 -14.00
N PHE A 26 8.72 34.75 -13.15
CA PHE A 26 8.00 33.91 -12.22
C PHE A 26 7.24 32.94 -13.12
N ALA A 27 7.83 31.77 -13.36
CA ALA A 27 7.09 30.64 -13.90
C ALA A 27 5.80 30.58 -13.09
N ALA A 28 4.65 30.67 -13.76
CA ALA A 28 3.37 30.54 -13.09
C ALA A 28 3.44 29.23 -12.29
N GLU A 29 3.43 29.35 -10.96
CA GLU A 29 3.41 28.20 -10.06
C GLU A 29 2.08 27.49 -10.31
N GLY A 30 2.18 26.28 -10.84
CA GLY A 30 1.07 25.54 -11.38
C GLY A 30 1.34 24.05 -11.25
N MET A 31 0.41 23.24 -11.75
CA MET A 31 0.56 21.79 -11.72
C MET A 31 1.91 21.34 -12.29
N PRO A 32 2.55 20.30 -11.71
CA PRO A 32 3.78 19.77 -12.24
C PRO A 32 3.55 19.24 -13.66
N MET A 33 4.24 19.82 -14.65
CA MET A 33 4.08 19.45 -16.07
C MET A 33 5.17 18.52 -16.58
N GLU A 34 6.35 18.49 -15.94
CA GLU A 34 7.51 17.72 -16.40
C GLU A 34 7.82 16.52 -15.51
N MET A 35 7.67 16.65 -14.19
CA MET A 35 7.92 15.59 -13.21
C MET A 35 7.18 15.89 -11.91
N LEU A 36 6.67 14.86 -11.25
CA LEU A 36 6.11 14.96 -9.90
C LEU A 36 7.26 14.79 -8.90
N ARG A 37 7.57 15.84 -8.12
CA ARG A 37 8.60 15.82 -7.09
C ARG A 37 7.95 15.72 -5.72
N VAL A 38 8.20 14.64 -4.99
CA VAL A 38 7.57 14.40 -3.68
C VAL A 38 8.60 14.52 -2.56
N CYS A 39 8.30 15.31 -1.54
CA CYS A 39 9.09 15.35 -0.31
C CYS A 39 8.74 14.11 0.52
N ALA A 40 9.72 13.27 0.84
CA ALA A 40 9.49 12.03 1.56
C ALA A 40 10.67 11.68 2.47
N ASP A 41 10.44 10.77 3.41
CA ASP A 41 11.50 10.22 4.25
C ASP A 41 12.03 8.92 3.62
N ALA A 42 13.35 8.78 3.53
CA ALA A 42 14.00 7.60 2.95
C ALA A 42 13.91 6.36 3.85
N ASN A 43 13.52 6.52 5.12
CA ASN A 43 13.50 5.44 6.08
C ASN A 43 12.34 5.61 7.07
N LEU A 44 11.09 5.62 6.61
CA LEU A 44 9.93 5.79 7.49
C LEU A 44 8.79 4.89 7.06
N LEU A 45 9.05 3.58 6.97
CA LEU A 45 7.96 2.63 6.79
C LEU A 45 6.98 2.73 7.97
N PRO A 46 5.67 2.59 7.73
CA PRO A 46 5.02 2.21 6.46
C PRO A 46 4.79 3.33 5.45
N PHE A 47 5.10 4.58 5.78
CA PHE A 47 4.79 5.75 4.95
C PHE A 47 5.64 5.75 3.68
N SER A 48 6.95 5.84 3.82
CA SER A 48 7.87 5.88 2.69
C SER A 48 9.26 5.33 3.00
N ASN A 49 9.97 4.87 1.97
CA ASN A 49 11.41 4.65 2.02
C ASN A 49 12.06 4.80 0.63
N ASP A 50 13.40 4.81 0.59
CA ASP A 50 14.20 4.96 -0.64
C ASP A 50 14.02 3.82 -1.66
N ARG A 51 13.58 2.64 -1.18
CA ARG A 51 13.17 1.49 -2.01
C ARG A 51 11.73 1.58 -2.53
N GLN A 52 11.00 2.64 -2.15
CA GLN A 52 9.62 2.90 -2.57
C GLN A 52 8.61 1.83 -2.14
N GLU A 53 8.83 1.21 -0.98
CA GLU A 53 8.02 0.13 -0.41
C GLU A 53 6.86 0.65 0.46
N GLY A 54 6.79 1.95 0.72
CA GLY A 54 5.77 2.55 1.57
C GLY A 54 4.45 2.86 0.86
N PHE A 55 3.36 3.00 1.63
CA PHE A 55 2.05 3.30 1.04
C PHE A 55 2.00 4.71 0.43
N GLU A 56 2.70 5.69 1.01
CA GLU A 56 2.78 7.04 0.44
C GLU A 56 3.58 7.03 -0.86
N ASN A 57 4.60 6.16 -0.99
CA ASN A 57 5.29 5.97 -2.28
C ASN A 57 4.33 5.45 -3.35
N ARG A 58 3.46 4.50 -2.99
CA ARG A 58 2.47 3.93 -3.92
C ARG A 58 1.40 4.94 -4.32
N ILE A 59 0.90 5.75 -3.39
CA ILE A 59 -0.07 6.81 -3.70
C ILE A 59 0.60 7.91 -4.54
N ALA A 60 1.85 8.29 -4.25
CA ALA A 60 2.62 9.22 -5.09
C ALA A 60 2.78 8.70 -6.53
N LYS A 61 3.05 7.40 -6.69
CA LYS A 61 3.09 6.76 -8.00
C LYS A 61 1.75 6.81 -8.72
N LEU A 62 0.64 6.62 -8.01
CA LEU A 62 -0.71 6.72 -8.58
C LEU A 62 -0.98 8.13 -9.14
N ILE A 63 -0.54 9.17 -8.43
CA ILE A 63 -0.64 10.57 -8.89
C ILE A 63 0.19 10.77 -10.16
N ALA A 64 1.46 10.35 -10.16
CA ALA A 64 2.36 10.52 -11.29
C ALA A 64 1.86 9.77 -12.54
N ASP A 65 1.35 8.55 -12.37
CA ASP A 65 0.77 7.75 -13.45
C ASP A 65 -0.48 8.43 -14.05
N GLU A 66 -1.30 9.11 -13.24
CA GLU A 66 -2.47 9.86 -13.72
C GLU A 66 -2.10 11.16 -14.45
N LEU A 67 -1.05 11.86 -13.98
CA LEU A 67 -0.46 13.02 -14.65
C LEU A 67 0.33 12.64 -15.92
N LYS A 68 0.71 11.37 -16.05
CA LYS A 68 1.59 10.85 -17.12
C LYS A 68 2.97 11.53 -17.13
N ILE A 69 3.48 11.83 -15.95
CA ILE A 69 4.82 12.41 -15.77
C ILE A 69 5.68 11.50 -14.88
N PRO A 70 7.01 11.54 -14.99
CA PRO A 70 7.90 10.82 -14.08
C PRO A 70 7.71 11.22 -12.62
N LEU A 71 7.91 10.27 -11.70
CA LEU A 71 7.96 10.48 -10.25
C LEU A 71 9.41 10.53 -9.77
N THR A 72 9.72 11.51 -8.94
CA THR A 72 10.99 11.59 -8.18
C THR A 72 10.73 11.98 -6.73
N PHE A 73 11.65 11.60 -5.85
CA PHE A 73 11.58 11.88 -4.42
C PHE A 73 12.75 12.74 -3.97
N THR A 74 12.43 13.72 -3.12
CA THR A 74 13.40 14.49 -2.34
C THR A 74 13.41 13.92 -0.94
N TRP A 75 14.46 13.17 -0.63
CA TRP A 75 14.60 12.45 0.62
C TRP A 75 15.10 13.36 1.75
N TRP A 76 14.31 13.46 2.82
CA TRP A 76 14.70 14.19 4.04
C TRP A 76 14.04 13.54 5.27
N PRO A 77 14.76 13.35 6.39
CA PRO A 77 14.16 12.80 7.61
C PRO A 77 12.98 13.64 8.08
N GLN A 78 11.84 13.00 8.40
CA GLN A 78 10.62 13.69 8.82
C GLN A 78 10.70 14.15 10.29
N THR A 79 11.68 15.00 10.57
CA THR A 79 11.95 15.64 11.86
C THR A 79 11.61 17.12 11.81
N ILE A 80 11.86 17.83 12.91
CA ILE A 80 11.82 19.31 12.90
C ILE A 80 12.63 19.85 11.72
N GLY A 81 11.98 20.70 10.91
CA GLY A 81 12.58 21.34 9.75
C GLY A 81 12.32 20.67 8.41
N PHE A 82 11.66 19.50 8.34
CA PHE A 82 11.32 18.80 7.09
C PHE A 82 10.72 19.74 6.02
N VAL A 83 9.60 20.39 6.33
CA VAL A 83 8.90 21.29 5.39
C VAL A 83 9.76 22.49 4.98
N ARG A 84 10.52 23.05 5.94
CA ARG A 84 11.36 24.23 5.71
C ARG A 84 12.54 23.91 4.80
N ASN A 85 13.12 22.71 4.92
CA ASN A 85 14.29 22.29 4.14
C ASN A 85 13.93 21.61 2.81
N THR A 86 12.66 21.24 2.58
CA THR A 86 12.22 20.54 1.36
C THR A 86 11.19 21.35 0.56
N LEU A 87 9.93 21.36 0.98
CA LEU A 87 8.80 21.98 0.27
C LEU A 87 8.99 23.49 0.10
N ARG A 88 9.40 24.20 1.17
CA ARG A 88 9.59 25.66 1.16
C ARG A 88 10.83 26.11 0.38
N THR A 89 11.83 25.25 0.24
CA THR A 89 13.02 25.49 -0.61
C THR A 89 12.80 25.03 -2.05
N ARG A 90 11.57 24.61 -2.40
CA ARG A 90 11.17 24.18 -3.76
C ARG A 90 11.96 22.98 -4.30
N GLN A 91 12.49 22.14 -3.40
CA GLN A 91 13.14 20.89 -3.80
C GLN A 91 12.13 19.82 -4.24
N CYS A 92 10.86 19.99 -3.87
CA CYS A 92 9.74 19.10 -4.19
C CYS A 92 8.43 19.90 -4.15
N ASP A 93 7.34 19.33 -4.66
CA ASP A 93 6.04 20.00 -4.90
C ASP A 93 4.89 19.42 -4.09
N LEU A 94 5.11 18.31 -3.39
CA LEU A 94 4.06 17.59 -2.69
C LEU A 94 4.63 16.89 -1.45
N VAL A 95 3.93 17.02 -0.33
CA VAL A 95 4.08 16.19 0.87
C VAL A 95 2.87 15.26 0.92
N MET A 96 3.09 13.95 1.01
CA MET A 96 2.00 12.97 0.89
C MET A 96 1.07 12.94 2.10
N GLY A 97 1.60 13.07 3.31
CA GLY A 97 0.82 12.94 4.54
C GLY A 97 1.13 14.05 5.53
N THR A 98 0.10 14.83 5.87
CA THR A 98 0.11 15.73 7.03
C THR A 98 -1.26 15.76 7.69
N ALA A 99 -1.29 15.98 9.01
CA ALA A 99 -2.52 16.31 9.70
C ALA A 99 -3.13 17.60 9.10
N VAL A 100 -4.46 17.59 8.91
CA VAL A 100 -5.21 18.80 8.53
C VAL A 100 -5.00 19.88 9.59
N GLY A 101 -4.73 21.11 9.17
CA GLY A 101 -4.49 22.24 10.06
C GLY A 101 -3.02 22.48 10.39
N GLU A 102 -2.10 21.71 9.81
CA GLU A 102 -0.67 22.02 9.84
C GLU A 102 -0.39 23.32 9.04
N GLU A 103 -0.01 24.38 9.75
CA GLU A 103 0.08 25.75 9.21
C GLU A 103 1.32 25.97 8.33
N LEU A 104 2.29 25.06 8.32
CA LEU A 104 3.50 25.20 7.50
C LEU A 104 3.28 24.94 6.00
N MET A 105 2.11 24.43 5.61
CA MET A 105 1.76 24.10 4.22
C MET A 105 0.27 24.30 3.95
N GLN A 106 -0.11 24.41 2.68
CA GLN A 106 -1.52 24.42 2.29
C GLN A 106 -2.02 22.98 2.16
N ASN A 107 -3.10 22.63 2.87
CA ASN A 107 -3.70 21.30 2.81
C ASN A 107 -4.63 21.12 1.59
N THR A 108 -4.67 19.90 1.07
CA THR A 108 -5.78 19.39 0.24
C THR A 108 -6.98 19.02 1.11
N ASN A 109 -8.06 18.53 0.50
CA ASN A 109 -9.06 17.74 1.19
C ASN A 109 -8.36 16.52 1.84
N PRO A 110 -8.82 16.07 3.02
CA PRO A 110 -8.27 14.86 3.61
C PRO A 110 -8.63 13.64 2.78
N TYR A 111 -7.67 12.75 2.58
CA TYR A 111 -7.84 11.52 1.80
C TYR A 111 -7.94 10.28 2.70
N TYR A 112 -7.67 10.40 4.00
CA TYR A 112 -8.10 9.43 5.00
C TYR A 112 -8.18 10.05 6.40
N ARG A 113 -8.83 9.35 7.33
CA ARG A 113 -8.78 9.62 8.76
C ARG A 113 -8.28 8.36 9.44
N SER A 114 -7.33 8.51 10.35
CA SER A 114 -6.76 7.43 11.15
C SER A 114 -6.76 7.81 12.62
N THR A 115 -6.41 6.86 13.48
CA THR A 115 -6.36 7.05 14.93
C THR A 115 -5.09 6.47 15.54
N TYR A 116 -4.77 6.85 16.78
CA TYR A 116 -3.81 6.10 17.60
C TYR A 116 -4.40 4.72 17.96
N ALA A 117 -3.55 3.72 18.11
CA ALA A 117 -3.97 2.37 18.45
C ALA A 117 -3.21 1.83 19.66
N LEU A 118 -3.93 1.12 20.52
CA LEU A 118 -3.39 0.30 21.59
C LEU A 118 -2.97 -1.05 21.03
N ILE A 119 -1.79 -1.53 21.40
CA ILE A 119 -1.20 -2.77 20.93
C ILE A 119 -0.84 -3.62 22.14
N TYR A 120 -1.18 -4.90 22.14
CA TYR A 120 -0.76 -5.86 23.15
C TYR A 120 -0.67 -7.26 22.54
N ARG A 121 0.04 -8.18 23.19
CA ARG A 121 0.05 -9.58 22.73
C ARG A 121 -1.28 -10.27 23.04
N LYS A 122 -1.81 -11.07 22.11
CA LYS A 122 -3.09 -11.77 22.33
C LYS A 122 -3.08 -12.78 23.48
N ASP A 123 -1.88 -13.20 23.93
CA ASP A 123 -1.67 -14.11 25.04
C ASP A 123 -1.30 -13.42 26.37
N SER A 124 -1.34 -12.08 26.44
CA SER A 124 -1.00 -11.34 27.67
C SER A 124 -2.10 -11.33 28.73
N GLY A 125 -3.33 -11.72 28.37
CA GLY A 125 -4.51 -11.58 29.23
C GLY A 125 -5.13 -10.18 29.23
N ILE A 126 -4.55 -9.22 28.50
CA ILE A 126 -5.16 -7.90 28.26
C ILE A 126 -6.35 -8.07 27.30
N THR A 127 -7.48 -7.47 27.64
CA THR A 127 -8.71 -7.48 26.80
C THR A 127 -9.15 -6.07 26.39
N ALA A 128 -8.34 -5.07 26.73
CA ALA A 128 -8.68 -3.66 26.65
C ALA A 128 -9.16 -3.23 25.26
N GLN A 129 -10.31 -2.54 25.25
CA GLN A 129 -10.87 -1.84 24.09
C GLN A 129 -10.76 -0.31 24.21
N THR A 130 -10.45 0.18 25.41
CA THR A 130 -10.27 1.60 25.75
C THR A 130 -9.16 1.74 26.78
N LEU A 131 -8.67 2.96 27.02
CA LEU A 131 -7.64 3.22 28.05
C LEU A 131 -8.18 3.16 29.48
N ALA A 132 -9.51 3.13 29.65
CA ALA A 132 -10.16 2.98 30.95
C ALA A 132 -10.25 1.52 31.42
N ASP A 133 -9.86 0.56 30.58
CA ASP A 133 -10.04 -0.86 30.87
C ASP A 133 -9.16 -1.30 32.08
N PRO A 134 -9.75 -1.97 33.09
CA PRO A 134 -9.01 -2.41 34.27
C PRO A 134 -7.85 -3.36 33.97
N SER A 135 -7.87 -4.09 32.86
CA SER A 135 -6.78 -5.00 32.46
C SER A 135 -5.47 -4.27 32.14
N LEU A 136 -5.50 -2.94 31.95
CA LEU A 136 -4.31 -2.13 31.76
C LEU A 136 -3.66 -1.67 33.07
N GLN A 137 -4.31 -1.88 34.22
CA GLN A 137 -3.79 -1.40 35.49
C GLN A 137 -2.53 -2.17 35.90
N GLY A 138 -1.44 -1.44 36.13
CA GLY A 138 -0.13 -1.99 36.45
C GLY A 138 0.72 -2.40 35.24
N ALA A 139 0.14 -2.50 34.05
CA ALA A 139 0.85 -2.83 32.82
C ALA A 139 1.95 -1.81 32.51
N ARG A 140 3.11 -2.27 32.03
CA ARG A 140 4.17 -1.42 31.49
C ARG A 140 3.81 -1.05 30.05
N ILE A 141 3.40 0.20 29.84
CA ILE A 141 2.87 0.64 28.55
C ILE A 141 3.86 1.56 27.83
N GLY A 142 4.26 1.16 26.63
CA GLY A 142 5.02 1.98 25.70
C GLY A 142 4.21 3.12 25.12
N VAL A 143 4.75 4.34 25.11
CA VAL A 143 4.09 5.49 24.49
C VAL A 143 5.10 6.47 23.90
N VAL A 144 4.80 6.99 22.71
CA VAL A 144 5.63 8.05 22.13
C VAL A 144 5.39 9.35 22.90
N ALA A 145 6.45 9.89 23.51
CA ALA A 145 6.39 11.06 24.35
C ALA A 145 5.90 12.30 23.58
N ARG A 146 5.16 13.19 24.26
CA ARG A 146 4.59 14.42 23.68
C ARG A 146 3.53 14.18 22.59
N THR A 147 2.92 13.00 22.56
CA THR A 147 1.74 12.70 21.73
C THR A 147 0.46 12.70 22.58
N PRO A 148 -0.74 12.88 21.98
CA PRO A 148 -2.00 12.91 22.73
C PRO A 148 -2.21 11.74 23.71
N PRO A 149 -1.90 10.47 23.35
CA PRO A 149 -1.99 9.35 24.29
C PRO A 149 -1.29 9.55 25.62
N SER A 150 -0.11 10.18 25.63
CA SER A 150 0.65 10.40 26.88
C SER A 150 -0.13 11.21 27.92
N ALA A 151 -0.94 12.17 27.47
CA ALA A 151 -1.79 12.98 28.36
C ALA A 151 -3.06 12.22 28.80
N VAL A 152 -3.64 11.41 27.92
CA VAL A 152 -4.89 10.69 28.21
C VAL A 152 -4.64 9.50 29.16
N MET A 153 -3.52 8.80 29.01
CA MET A 153 -3.12 7.71 29.91
C MET A 153 -3.09 8.13 31.38
N LEU A 154 -2.57 9.33 31.67
CA LEU A 154 -2.49 9.88 33.02
C LEU A 154 -3.87 10.09 33.65
N ARG A 155 -4.90 10.36 32.86
CA ARG A 155 -6.29 10.51 33.35
C ARG A 155 -6.89 9.20 33.86
N HIS A 156 -6.42 8.07 33.31
CA HIS A 156 -6.85 6.72 33.68
C HIS A 156 -5.92 6.04 34.70
N GLY A 157 -4.98 6.80 35.29
CA GLY A 157 -4.05 6.29 36.28
C GLY A 157 -2.94 5.37 35.71
N LEU A 158 -2.79 5.30 34.39
CA LEU A 158 -1.78 4.50 33.72
C LEU A 158 -0.41 5.20 33.81
N THR A 159 0.36 4.84 34.84
CA THR A 159 1.58 5.57 35.24
C THR A 159 2.89 4.80 35.01
N ASN A 160 2.82 3.49 34.75
CA ASN A 160 3.99 2.65 34.45
C ASN A 160 4.32 2.74 32.95
N LEU A 161 5.01 3.83 32.57
CA LEU A 161 5.24 4.20 31.17
C LEU A 161 6.66 3.83 30.69
N GLU A 162 6.76 3.34 29.46
CA GLU A 162 8.01 3.29 28.70
C GLU A 162 7.98 4.41 27.62
N PRO A 163 8.76 5.49 27.78
CA PRO A 163 8.70 6.63 26.86
C PRO A 163 9.58 6.43 25.61
N TYR A 164 8.99 6.60 24.43
CA TYR A 164 9.69 6.61 23.15
C TYR A 164 9.82 8.05 22.62
N GLN A 165 10.95 8.40 22.02
CA GLN A 165 11.17 9.76 21.52
C GLN A 165 10.36 10.04 20.25
N LEU A 166 9.66 11.17 20.19
CA LEU A 166 8.88 11.56 19.01
C LEU A 166 9.73 12.11 17.86
N ASP A 167 10.70 12.98 18.20
CA ASP A 167 11.52 13.69 17.22
C ASP A 167 12.92 13.07 17.22
N THR A 168 13.13 12.16 16.29
CA THR A 168 14.38 11.42 16.12
C THR A 168 14.74 11.34 14.66
N ASP A 169 16.04 11.36 14.37
CA ASP A 169 16.52 11.10 13.02
C ASP A 169 16.22 9.66 12.60
N THR A 170 15.21 9.51 11.74
CA THR A 170 14.71 8.24 11.18
C THR A 170 15.78 7.47 10.41
N ARG A 171 16.90 8.09 10.02
CA ARG A 171 18.05 7.36 9.47
C ARG A 171 18.69 6.43 10.48
N THR A 172 18.48 6.68 11.78
CA THR A 172 19.16 5.98 12.88
C THR A 172 18.22 5.32 13.88
N HIS A 173 17.03 5.89 14.12
CA HIS A 173 16.12 5.42 15.16
C HIS A 173 14.68 5.38 14.67
N HIS A 174 13.93 4.34 15.07
CA HIS A 174 12.49 4.17 14.77
C HIS A 174 11.69 3.96 16.04
N PRO A 175 11.50 4.97 16.90
CA PRO A 175 10.99 4.75 18.25
C PRO A 175 9.56 4.17 18.28
N ALA A 176 8.70 4.60 17.35
CA ALA A 176 7.33 4.08 17.25
C ALA A 176 7.29 2.62 16.74
N GLN A 177 8.18 2.24 15.81
CA GLN A 177 8.34 0.84 15.40
C GLN A 177 8.88 0.00 16.56
N GLN A 178 9.92 0.50 17.23
CA GLN A 178 10.54 -0.15 18.38
C GLN A 178 9.52 -0.43 19.48
N ALA A 179 8.59 0.49 19.74
CA ALA A 179 7.51 0.28 20.70
C ALA A 179 6.62 -0.93 20.35
N VAL A 180 6.34 -1.17 19.06
CA VAL A 180 5.59 -2.36 18.60
C VAL A 180 6.42 -3.64 18.80
N GLU A 181 7.71 -3.59 18.46
CA GLU A 181 8.63 -4.71 18.60
C GLU A 181 8.87 -5.08 20.07
N ASP A 182 8.90 -4.10 20.97
CA ASP A 182 9.05 -4.30 22.41
C ASP A 182 7.84 -5.01 23.01
N VAL A 183 6.63 -4.76 22.50
CA VAL A 183 5.42 -5.53 22.87
C VAL A 183 5.55 -6.98 22.38
N ALA A 184 5.97 -7.19 21.12
CA ALA A 184 6.17 -8.53 20.58
C ALA A 184 7.22 -9.33 21.36
N ALA A 185 8.28 -8.66 21.80
CA ALA A 185 9.35 -9.22 22.63
C ALA A 185 8.99 -9.31 24.12
N ALA A 186 7.78 -8.88 24.53
CA ALA A 186 7.33 -8.79 25.92
C ALA A 186 8.27 -7.99 26.84
N ARG A 187 8.91 -6.94 26.31
CA ARG A 187 9.62 -5.93 27.11
C ARG A 187 8.65 -4.90 27.69
N THR A 188 7.55 -4.66 27.00
CA THR A 188 6.38 -3.91 27.46
C THR A 188 5.14 -4.79 27.31
N ASP A 189 4.14 -4.58 28.18
CA ASP A 189 2.91 -5.36 28.17
C ASP A 189 1.95 -4.87 27.07
N ALA A 190 2.01 -3.57 26.79
CA ALA A 190 1.27 -2.91 25.72
C ALA A 190 2.04 -1.69 25.19
N ALA A 191 1.60 -1.15 24.05
CA ALA A 191 2.08 0.12 23.53
C ALA A 191 0.93 0.92 22.89
N ILE A 192 1.04 2.26 22.89
CA ILE A 192 0.15 3.14 22.15
C ILE A 192 0.97 3.95 21.14
N VAL A 193 0.70 3.71 19.86
CA VAL A 193 1.38 4.37 18.75
C VAL A 193 0.39 4.80 17.67
N TRP A 194 0.86 5.60 16.71
CA TRP A 194 0.03 6.06 15.60
C TRP A 194 -0.44 4.89 14.72
N GLY A 195 -1.72 4.87 14.35
CA GLY A 195 -2.40 3.73 13.73
C GLY A 195 -1.70 3.09 12.52
N PRO A 196 -1.23 3.86 11.52
CA PRO A 196 -0.53 3.29 10.37
C PRO A 196 0.70 2.46 10.79
N ILE A 197 1.48 2.97 11.76
CA ILE A 197 2.65 2.28 12.31
C ILE A 197 2.21 1.03 13.07
N ALA A 198 1.19 1.18 13.93
CA ALA A 198 0.64 0.09 14.73
C ALA A 198 0.23 -1.11 13.87
N GLY A 199 -0.66 -0.88 12.90
CA GLY A 199 -1.19 -1.95 12.07
C GLY A 199 -0.13 -2.61 11.20
N PHE A 200 0.71 -1.81 10.54
CA PHE A 200 1.73 -2.35 9.62
C PHE A 200 2.77 -3.23 10.32
N PHE A 201 3.32 -2.75 11.44
CA PHE A 201 4.39 -3.47 12.13
C PHE A 201 3.84 -4.60 12.99
N ALA A 202 2.63 -4.50 13.55
CA ALA A 202 2.01 -5.59 14.28
C ALA A 202 1.73 -6.80 13.38
N ALA A 203 1.23 -6.57 12.16
CA ALA A 203 0.97 -7.62 11.17
C ALA A 203 2.24 -8.39 10.72
N ARG A 204 3.44 -7.86 11.01
CA ARG A 204 4.73 -8.43 10.63
C ARG A 204 5.44 -9.17 11.78
N GLN A 205 4.84 -9.19 12.96
CA GLN A 205 5.40 -9.90 14.10
C GLN A 205 5.09 -11.39 14.01
N SER A 206 6.02 -12.22 14.47
CA SER A 206 5.80 -13.67 14.61
C SER A 206 4.85 -14.02 15.75
N VAL A 207 4.67 -13.11 16.71
CA VAL A 207 3.75 -13.25 17.84
C VAL A 207 2.44 -12.54 17.50
N PRO A 208 1.27 -13.19 17.68
CA PRO A 208 -0.01 -12.53 17.43
C PRO A 208 -0.23 -11.33 18.34
N LEU A 209 -0.25 -10.14 17.75
CA LEU A 209 -0.61 -8.90 18.44
C LEU A 209 -2.07 -8.53 18.17
N ALA A 210 -2.74 -7.98 19.17
CA ALA A 210 -3.97 -7.23 19.01
C ALA A 210 -3.63 -5.78 18.70
N VAL A 211 -4.35 -5.18 17.75
CA VAL A 211 -4.30 -3.74 17.45
C VAL A 211 -5.71 -3.21 17.66
N VAL A 212 -5.86 -2.31 18.62
CA VAL A 212 -7.14 -1.75 19.06
C VAL A 212 -7.14 -0.25 18.74
N PRO A 213 -7.80 0.17 17.65
CA PRO A 213 -7.88 1.58 17.29
C PRO A 213 -8.67 2.36 18.34
N LEU A 214 -8.06 3.41 18.91
CA LEU A 214 -8.65 4.18 19.99
C LEU A 214 -9.65 5.21 19.46
N ARG A 215 -10.71 5.46 20.23
CA ARG A 215 -11.71 6.50 19.93
C ARG A 215 -11.45 7.74 20.76
N ASP A 216 -11.85 8.89 20.24
CA ASP A 216 -11.74 10.14 20.96
C ASP A 216 -12.54 10.07 22.27
N GLU A 217 -11.93 10.53 23.36
CA GLU A 217 -12.57 10.60 24.66
C GLU A 217 -13.09 12.03 24.92
N PRO A 218 -14.36 12.21 25.35
CA PRO A 218 -14.90 13.52 25.65
C PRO A 218 -14.03 14.31 26.65
N GLY A 219 -13.68 15.54 26.29
CA GLY A 219 -12.88 16.43 27.14
C GLY A 219 -11.38 16.09 27.18
N ALA A 220 -10.91 15.14 26.37
CA ALA A 220 -9.49 14.79 26.21
C ALA A 220 -8.94 15.28 24.86
N SER A 221 -7.61 15.20 24.70
CA SER A 221 -6.98 15.45 23.40
C SER A 221 -7.40 14.36 22.40
N PRO A 222 -7.67 14.70 21.13
CA PRO A 222 -8.14 13.73 20.15
C PRO A 222 -7.06 12.69 19.83
N PHE A 223 -7.49 11.46 19.57
CA PHE A 223 -6.68 10.41 18.97
C PHE A 223 -6.84 10.37 17.46
N GLN A 224 -7.96 10.87 16.93
CA GLN A 224 -8.25 10.81 15.51
C GLN A 224 -7.78 12.04 14.76
N TYR A 225 -7.08 11.81 13.65
CA TYR A 225 -6.57 12.87 12.79
C TYR A 225 -6.97 12.61 11.34
N MET A 226 -7.41 13.67 10.68
CA MET A 226 -7.59 13.70 9.23
C MET A 226 -6.24 13.95 8.57
N ILE A 227 -5.90 13.14 7.58
CA ILE A 227 -4.65 13.25 6.87
C ILE A 227 -4.93 13.74 5.45
N SER A 228 -4.19 14.78 5.06
CA SER A 228 -4.27 15.46 3.77
C SER A 228 -2.88 15.47 3.13
N MET A 229 -2.85 15.77 1.83
CA MET A 229 -1.61 16.11 1.17
C MET A 229 -1.28 17.59 1.44
N GLY A 230 0.01 17.92 1.41
CA GLY A 230 0.52 19.26 1.65
C GLY A 230 1.24 19.83 0.42
N ILE A 231 0.88 21.05 0.05
CA ILE A 231 1.49 21.81 -1.05
C ILE A 231 1.93 23.19 -0.56
N ARG A 232 2.62 23.96 -1.39
CA ARG A 232 2.97 25.34 -0.99
C ARG A 232 1.71 26.22 -1.01
N PRO A 233 1.70 27.33 -0.25
CA PRO A 233 0.66 28.35 -0.39
C PRO A 233 0.58 28.87 -1.83
N ASP A 234 -0.61 29.35 -2.20
CA ASP A 234 -0.88 30.01 -3.48
C ASP A 234 -0.75 29.12 -4.73
N GLU A 235 -1.00 27.80 -4.60
CA GLU A 235 -1.03 26.83 -5.71
C GLU A 235 -2.46 26.28 -5.98
N PRO A 236 -3.45 27.13 -6.35
CA PRO A 236 -4.86 26.75 -6.39
C PRO A 236 -5.19 25.66 -7.42
N ASP A 237 -4.62 25.72 -8.62
CA ASP A 237 -4.88 24.73 -9.68
C ASP A 237 -4.34 23.35 -9.29
N TRP A 238 -3.16 23.31 -8.66
CA TRP A 238 -2.58 22.08 -8.16
C TRP A 238 -3.42 21.48 -7.04
N ARG A 239 -3.87 22.32 -6.09
CA ARG A 239 -4.78 21.91 -5.03
C ARG A 239 -6.09 21.34 -5.60
N HIS A 240 -6.70 22.00 -6.57
CA HIS A 240 -7.95 21.54 -7.19
C HIS A 240 -7.75 20.19 -7.88
N TRP A 241 -6.67 20.03 -8.65
CA TRP A 241 -6.39 18.76 -9.30
C TRP A 241 -6.16 17.64 -8.29
N LEU A 242 -5.40 17.88 -7.22
CA LEU A 242 -5.18 16.91 -6.15
C LEU A 242 -6.49 16.53 -5.44
N ASN A 243 -7.34 17.51 -5.16
CA ASN A 243 -8.66 17.25 -4.58
C ASN A 243 -9.53 16.38 -5.50
N ASP A 244 -9.55 16.68 -6.80
CA ASP A 244 -10.30 15.87 -7.75
C ASP A 244 -9.69 14.47 -7.90
N PHE A 245 -8.36 14.35 -7.87
CA PHE A 245 -7.65 13.07 -7.84
C PHE A 245 -8.05 12.24 -6.62
N ILE A 246 -8.06 12.84 -5.43
CA ILE A 246 -8.47 12.16 -4.19
C ILE A 246 -9.89 11.61 -4.36
N VAL A 247 -10.83 12.41 -4.86
CA VAL A 247 -12.22 11.97 -5.10
C VAL A 247 -12.27 10.83 -6.13
N ARG A 248 -11.58 10.97 -7.28
CA ARG A 248 -11.59 9.94 -8.35
C ARG A 248 -10.94 8.63 -7.92
N ARG A 249 -9.87 8.69 -7.11
CA ARG A 249 -9.03 7.55 -6.75
C ARG A 249 -9.20 7.11 -5.29
N GLN A 250 -10.21 7.60 -4.58
CA GLN A 250 -10.44 7.26 -3.17
C GLN A 250 -10.48 5.75 -2.93
N GLY A 251 -11.11 4.98 -3.82
CA GLY A 251 -11.14 3.52 -3.72
C GLY A 251 -9.76 2.86 -3.85
N ASP A 252 -8.90 3.37 -4.73
CA ASP A 252 -7.51 2.89 -4.87
C ASP A 252 -6.67 3.28 -3.65
N ILE A 253 -6.86 4.49 -3.13
CA ILE A 253 -6.20 5.00 -1.92
C ILE A 253 -6.58 4.15 -0.71
N ASP A 254 -7.89 3.95 -0.47
CA ASP A 254 -8.42 3.14 0.63
C ASP A 254 -7.87 1.71 0.59
N ARG A 255 -7.77 1.14 -0.61
CA ARG A 255 -7.19 -0.19 -0.82
C ARG A 255 -5.71 -0.24 -0.49
N ILE A 256 -4.92 0.74 -0.96
CA ILE A 256 -3.51 0.85 -0.61
C ILE A 256 -3.36 0.95 0.92
N LEU A 257 -4.16 1.78 1.59
CA LEU A 257 -4.14 1.92 3.05
C LEU A 257 -4.48 0.60 3.76
N ALA A 258 -5.48 -0.14 3.26
CA ALA A 258 -5.87 -1.44 3.80
C ALA A 258 -4.77 -2.51 3.66
N GLU A 259 -4.04 -2.55 2.53
CA GLU A 259 -2.90 -3.46 2.33
C GLU A 259 -1.75 -3.23 3.32
N TYR A 260 -1.66 -2.03 3.90
CA TYR A 260 -0.69 -1.67 4.94
C TYR A 260 -1.27 -1.74 6.35
N HIS A 261 -2.48 -2.30 6.49
CA HIS A 261 -3.20 -2.43 7.76
C HIS A 261 -3.41 -1.09 8.48
N VAL A 262 -3.58 0.01 7.73
CA VAL A 262 -3.83 1.32 8.34
C VAL A 262 -5.24 1.33 8.96
N PRO A 263 -5.41 1.54 10.28
CA PRO A 263 -6.73 1.63 10.89
C PRO A 263 -7.41 2.92 10.46
N LEU A 264 -8.56 2.81 9.80
CA LEU A 264 -9.29 3.97 9.30
C LEU A 264 -10.44 4.33 10.23
N ALA A 265 -10.80 5.61 10.26
CA ALA A 265 -11.98 6.11 10.97
C ALA A 265 -12.95 6.80 9.99
N ASN A 266 -14.24 6.67 10.26
CA ASN A 266 -15.31 7.35 9.54
C ASN A 266 -15.42 8.81 9.96
N ALA A 267 -16.22 9.58 9.22
CA ALA A 267 -16.48 10.99 9.53
C ALA A 267 -17.19 11.19 10.89
N ASP A 268 -17.98 10.22 11.34
CA ASP A 268 -18.66 10.20 12.63
C ASP A 268 -17.75 9.76 13.81
N GLY A 269 -16.47 9.51 13.54
CA GLY A 269 -15.49 9.06 14.52
C GLY A 269 -15.57 7.56 14.85
N SER A 270 -16.47 6.81 14.24
CA SER A 270 -16.45 5.35 14.34
C SER A 270 -15.22 4.79 13.61
N ILE A 271 -14.60 3.76 14.19
CA ILE A 271 -13.51 3.06 13.51
C ILE A 271 -14.13 2.29 12.35
N ARG A 272 -13.64 2.51 11.14
CA ARG A 272 -14.02 1.70 9.98
C ARG A 272 -13.62 0.28 10.34
N ALA A 273 -14.58 -0.64 10.27
CA ALA A 273 -14.24 -2.04 10.34
C ALA A 273 -13.13 -2.27 9.32
N ASP A 274 -11.95 -2.62 9.81
CA ASP A 274 -10.82 -2.92 8.97
C ASP A 274 -11.31 -3.92 7.93
N ALA A 275 -11.01 -3.68 6.66
CA ALA A 275 -11.08 -4.77 5.70
C ALA A 275 -10.28 -5.99 6.23
N HIS A 276 -9.29 -5.76 7.14
CA HIS A 276 -8.43 -6.76 7.79
C HIS A 276 -8.23 -6.57 9.32
N GLY A 277 -9.32 -6.63 10.12
CA GLY A 277 -9.32 -7.10 11.52
C GLY A 277 -9.15 -6.13 12.71
N GLY A 278 -10.28 -5.86 13.40
CA GLY A 278 -10.31 -5.26 14.74
C GLY A 278 -11.57 -5.53 15.59
N ALA A 279 -12.34 -6.57 15.29
CA ALA A 279 -13.26 -7.28 16.20
C ALA A 279 -13.79 -8.49 15.42
N ALA A 280 -13.73 -9.68 16.02
CA ALA A 280 -14.38 -10.86 15.47
C ALA A 280 -15.91 -10.66 15.51
N ALA A 281 -16.45 -10.06 14.46
CA ALA A 281 -17.80 -10.26 14.00
C ALA A 281 -17.70 -10.67 12.54
N ASP A 282 -17.74 -11.99 12.34
CA ASP A 282 -17.97 -12.74 11.12
C ASP A 282 -18.69 -11.92 10.03
N THR A 283 -17.92 -11.30 9.14
CA THR A 283 -18.38 -11.10 7.76
C THR A 283 -17.26 -11.55 6.83
N ALA A 284 -17.24 -12.86 6.61
CA ALA A 284 -16.53 -13.51 5.51
C ALA A 284 -16.62 -12.64 4.25
N VAL A 285 -15.48 -12.41 3.56
CA VAL A 285 -15.47 -11.77 2.24
C VAL A 285 -16.51 -12.51 1.39
N PRO A 286 -17.60 -11.84 0.95
CA PRO A 286 -18.69 -12.54 0.29
C PRO A 286 -18.22 -13.07 -1.05
N GLU A 287 -18.64 -14.27 -1.41
CA GLU A 287 -18.39 -14.81 -2.73
C GLU A 287 -19.13 -13.97 -3.79
N PRO A 288 -18.42 -13.34 -4.74
CA PRO A 288 -19.07 -12.57 -5.79
C PRO A 288 -19.77 -13.50 -6.78
N ASP A 289 -20.85 -13.02 -7.40
CA ASP A 289 -21.55 -13.75 -8.47
C ASP A 289 -20.67 -13.90 -9.73
N GLY A 290 -19.85 -12.89 -10.03
CA GLY A 290 -18.91 -12.89 -11.15
C GLY A 290 -17.48 -13.34 -10.78
N TYR A 291 -16.54 -13.09 -11.70
CA TYR A 291 -15.11 -13.19 -11.41
C TYR A 291 -14.60 -11.89 -10.79
N ARG A 292 -13.59 -11.96 -9.92
CA ARG A 292 -12.89 -10.77 -9.42
C ARG A 292 -12.10 -10.14 -10.56
N MET A 293 -12.32 -8.85 -10.81
CA MET A 293 -11.73 -8.14 -11.97
C MET A 293 -10.45 -7.36 -11.63
N ALA A 294 -10.19 -7.10 -10.35
CA ALA A 294 -9.06 -6.32 -9.86
C ALA A 294 -8.62 -6.79 -8.47
N ASP A 295 -7.52 -6.23 -7.94
CA ASP A 295 -7.04 -6.46 -6.57
C ASP A 295 -6.79 -7.93 -6.25
N TYR A 296 -6.11 -8.59 -7.19
CA TYR A 296 -5.94 -10.03 -7.11
C TYR A 296 -5.13 -10.50 -5.89
N ARG A 297 -4.42 -9.58 -5.21
CA ARG A 297 -3.66 -9.77 -3.98
C ARG A 297 -4.43 -9.16 -2.80
N SER A 298 -5.56 -9.75 -2.44
CA SER A 298 -6.40 -9.33 -1.32
C SER A 298 -7.13 -10.55 -0.73
N PRO A 299 -7.62 -10.48 0.53
CA PRO A 299 -8.33 -11.58 1.14
C PRO A 299 -9.50 -12.07 0.31
N THR A 300 -9.54 -13.39 0.24
CA THR A 300 -10.49 -14.15 -0.56
C THR A 300 -11.61 -14.67 0.35
N PRO A 301 -12.79 -15.01 -0.19
CA PRO A 301 -13.84 -15.64 0.57
C PRO A 301 -13.33 -16.91 1.26
N PRO A 302 -13.83 -17.29 2.45
CA PRO A 302 -13.43 -18.54 3.08
C PRO A 302 -13.88 -19.78 2.29
N THR A 303 -14.84 -19.61 1.37
CA THR A 303 -15.44 -20.67 0.57
C THR A 303 -15.46 -20.33 -0.93
N LEU A 304 -15.68 -21.35 -1.76
CA LEU A 304 -15.99 -21.17 -3.17
C LEU A 304 -17.13 -22.10 -3.54
N ARG A 305 -18.27 -21.55 -3.94
CA ARG A 305 -19.47 -22.30 -4.33
C ARG A 305 -19.16 -23.25 -5.49
N GLY A 306 -19.30 -24.55 -5.23
CA GLY A 306 -19.01 -25.62 -6.20
C GLY A 306 -17.58 -26.17 -6.14
N ALA A 307 -16.74 -25.66 -5.24
CA ALA A 307 -15.46 -26.26 -4.89
C ALA A 307 -15.35 -26.50 -3.38
N GLU A 308 -14.42 -27.36 -2.99
CA GLU A 308 -14.09 -27.64 -1.59
C GLU A 308 -12.86 -26.80 -1.20
N THR A 309 -12.98 -25.94 -0.17
CA THR A 309 -11.81 -25.24 0.39
C THR A 309 -11.00 -26.22 1.23
N VAL A 310 -9.71 -26.36 0.95
CA VAL A 310 -8.82 -27.35 1.59
C VAL A 310 -7.62 -26.72 2.29
N GLY A 311 -7.08 -27.38 3.32
CA GLY A 311 -5.86 -26.97 4.02
C GLY A 311 -4.58 -27.65 3.49
N PRO A 312 -3.39 -27.25 3.98
CA PRO A 312 -2.10 -27.81 3.54
C PRO A 312 -2.01 -29.33 3.69
N GLU A 313 -2.56 -29.88 4.78
CA GLU A 313 -2.57 -31.32 5.05
C GLU A 313 -3.45 -32.08 4.06
N ASP A 314 -4.60 -31.52 3.69
CA ASP A 314 -5.51 -32.11 2.71
C ASP A 314 -4.88 -32.11 1.32
N VAL A 315 -4.22 -31.01 0.95
CA VAL A 315 -3.48 -30.91 -0.32
C VAL A 315 -2.39 -31.98 -0.39
N ALA A 316 -1.65 -32.22 0.69
CA ALA A 316 -0.63 -33.27 0.72
C ALA A 316 -1.24 -34.67 0.50
N ARG A 317 -2.36 -34.99 1.16
CA ARG A 317 -3.07 -36.26 0.95
C ARG A 317 -3.60 -36.39 -0.47
N LEU A 318 -4.19 -35.32 -1.02
CA LEU A 318 -4.74 -35.29 -2.38
C LEU A 318 -3.64 -35.45 -3.44
N ALA A 319 -2.49 -34.79 -3.24
CA ALA A 319 -1.34 -34.93 -4.12
C ALA A 319 -0.84 -36.38 -4.16
N GLN A 320 -0.72 -37.03 -3.00
CA GLN A 320 -0.34 -38.45 -2.91
C GLN A 320 -1.38 -39.38 -3.57
N ALA A 321 -2.66 -39.01 -3.53
CA ALA A 321 -3.75 -39.73 -4.19
C ALA A 321 -3.84 -39.46 -5.71
N GLY A 322 -2.94 -38.65 -6.29
CA GLY A 322 -2.88 -38.39 -7.72
C GLY A 322 -3.79 -37.26 -8.22
N ALA A 323 -4.20 -36.36 -7.32
CA ALA A 323 -4.88 -35.12 -7.70
C ALA A 323 -3.98 -34.24 -8.60
N VAL A 324 -4.57 -33.55 -9.54
CA VAL A 324 -3.87 -32.58 -10.38
C VAL A 324 -3.73 -31.28 -9.61
N LEU A 325 -2.50 -30.87 -9.33
CA LEU A 325 -2.19 -29.61 -8.67
C LEU A 325 -1.99 -28.51 -9.73
N VAL A 326 -2.83 -27.47 -9.71
CA VAL A 326 -2.88 -26.38 -10.69
C VAL A 326 -2.45 -25.08 -10.00
N ASP A 327 -1.25 -24.63 -10.30
CA ASP A 327 -0.72 -23.34 -9.86
C ASP A 327 -1.08 -22.27 -10.88
N VAL A 328 -1.75 -21.20 -10.44
CA VAL A 328 -2.17 -20.10 -11.33
C VAL A 328 -1.51 -18.77 -11.03
N LEU A 329 -0.39 -18.76 -10.29
CA LEU A 329 0.37 -17.54 -10.03
C LEU A 329 0.76 -16.88 -11.36
N PRO A 330 0.54 -15.56 -11.55
CA PRO A 330 0.88 -14.91 -12.81
C PRO A 330 2.40 -14.83 -12.99
N THR A 331 2.85 -14.73 -14.24
CA THR A 331 4.26 -14.44 -14.52
C THR A 331 4.64 -13.07 -13.93
N PRO A 332 5.80 -12.94 -13.27
CA PRO A 332 6.23 -11.64 -12.74
C PRO A 332 6.40 -10.64 -13.89
N PRO A 333 5.90 -9.41 -13.75
CA PRO A 333 6.04 -8.40 -14.79
C PRO A 333 7.52 -8.03 -14.95
N ARG A 334 7.91 -7.62 -16.17
CA ARG A 334 9.23 -7.06 -16.41
C ARG A 334 9.41 -5.80 -15.53
N PRO A 335 10.49 -5.69 -14.74
CA PRO A 335 10.75 -4.48 -13.96
C PRO A 335 10.81 -3.23 -14.83
N GLY A 336 10.24 -2.13 -14.34
CA GLY A 336 10.40 -0.81 -14.95
C GLY A 336 11.84 -0.30 -14.77
N GLY A 337 12.30 0.58 -15.67
CA GLY A 337 13.61 1.23 -15.55
C GLY A 337 14.81 0.42 -16.01
N LEU A 338 14.61 -0.74 -16.64
CA LEU A 338 15.70 -1.48 -17.28
C LEU A 338 16.25 -0.68 -18.48
N ALA A 339 17.58 -0.64 -18.62
CA ALA A 339 18.23 0.04 -19.74
C ALA A 339 17.74 -0.53 -21.08
N PRO A 340 17.58 0.29 -22.13
CA PRO A 340 17.17 -0.19 -23.46
C PRO A 340 18.05 -1.37 -23.93
N GLY A 341 17.42 -2.47 -24.35
CA GLY A 341 18.12 -3.70 -24.78
C GLY A 341 18.53 -4.67 -23.66
N SER A 342 18.25 -4.35 -22.39
CA SER A 342 18.54 -5.26 -21.27
C SER A 342 17.70 -6.53 -21.34
N ARG A 343 18.34 -7.71 -21.28
CA ARG A 343 17.65 -9.00 -21.19
C ARG A 343 17.06 -9.18 -19.78
N TRP A 344 15.74 -9.30 -19.70
CA TRP A 344 15.07 -9.70 -18.45
C TRP A 344 14.90 -11.22 -18.41
N VAL A 345 15.37 -11.83 -17.33
CA VAL A 345 15.13 -13.25 -17.03
C VAL A 345 14.37 -13.29 -15.71
N PRO A 346 13.08 -13.70 -15.70
CA PRO A 346 12.33 -13.78 -14.47
C PRO A 346 12.95 -14.82 -13.53
N PRO A 347 12.83 -14.64 -12.21
CA PRO A 347 13.28 -15.64 -11.25
C PRO A 347 12.58 -16.98 -11.49
N PRO A 348 13.23 -18.12 -11.17
CA PRO A 348 12.60 -19.43 -11.28
C PRO A 348 11.30 -19.48 -10.47
N HIS A 349 10.24 -20.01 -11.07
CA HIS A 349 8.96 -20.17 -10.39
C HIS A 349 9.00 -21.36 -9.43
N ARG A 350 8.68 -21.10 -8.15
CA ARG A 350 8.75 -22.09 -7.06
C ARG A 350 7.34 -22.50 -6.67
N SER A 351 7.03 -23.79 -6.74
CA SER A 351 5.69 -24.32 -6.51
C SER A 351 5.71 -25.68 -5.82
N LEU A 352 4.53 -26.23 -5.53
CA LEU A 352 4.39 -27.55 -4.89
C LEU A 352 4.96 -28.66 -5.77
N PRO A 353 5.58 -29.70 -5.19
CA PRO A 353 6.01 -30.88 -5.94
C PRO A 353 4.87 -31.49 -6.78
N GLY A 354 5.09 -31.63 -8.09
CA GLY A 354 4.10 -32.16 -9.03
C GLY A 354 3.05 -31.15 -9.52
N ALA A 355 3.14 -29.88 -9.11
CA ALA A 355 2.27 -28.83 -9.63
C ALA A 355 2.50 -28.53 -11.12
N ARG A 356 1.41 -28.16 -11.79
CA ARG A 356 1.38 -27.74 -13.20
C ARG A 356 1.07 -26.25 -13.21
N TRP A 357 1.99 -25.44 -13.73
CA TRP A 357 1.90 -23.98 -13.64
C TRP A 357 1.21 -23.39 -14.88
N LEU A 358 0.01 -22.85 -14.69
CA LEU A 358 -0.79 -22.19 -15.72
C LEU A 358 -0.82 -20.68 -15.44
N PRO A 359 0.22 -19.93 -15.82
CA PRO A 359 0.28 -18.50 -15.52
C PRO A 359 -0.84 -17.71 -16.20
N ASN A 360 -1.26 -16.62 -15.56
CA ASN A 360 -2.18 -15.61 -16.08
C ASN A 360 -3.61 -16.10 -16.38
N VAL A 361 -3.98 -17.35 -16.05
CA VAL A 361 -5.35 -17.87 -16.27
C VAL A 361 -6.33 -17.50 -15.16
N GLY A 362 -5.84 -16.90 -14.07
CA GLY A 362 -6.66 -16.47 -12.94
C GLY A 362 -7.14 -15.01 -13.02
N TYR A 363 -6.80 -14.25 -14.07
CA TYR A 363 -7.39 -12.93 -14.28
C TYR A 363 -8.93 -13.03 -14.41
N GLY A 364 -9.62 -11.95 -14.01
CA GLY A 364 -11.07 -11.85 -14.04
C GLY A 364 -11.62 -11.93 -15.47
N ALA A 365 -11.14 -11.03 -16.33
CA ALA A 365 -11.28 -11.16 -17.78
C ALA A 365 -10.06 -11.87 -18.34
N LEU A 366 -10.30 -12.93 -19.12
CA LEU A 366 -9.28 -13.61 -19.90
C LEU A 366 -9.43 -13.23 -21.38
N SER A 367 -8.31 -13.19 -22.12
CA SER A 367 -8.37 -13.19 -23.57
C SER A 367 -8.86 -14.54 -24.09
N ALA A 368 -9.35 -14.60 -25.33
CA ALA A 368 -9.78 -15.86 -25.96
C ALA A 368 -8.66 -16.93 -25.96
N ASP A 369 -7.41 -16.50 -26.14
CA ASP A 369 -6.24 -17.39 -26.10
C ASP A 369 -6.01 -17.93 -24.69
N GLN A 370 -6.15 -17.10 -23.65
CA GLN A 370 -6.02 -17.53 -22.25
C GLN A 370 -7.15 -18.47 -21.83
N GLU A 371 -8.38 -18.22 -22.28
CA GLU A 371 -9.51 -19.13 -22.03
C GLU A 371 -9.31 -20.49 -22.70
N THR A 372 -8.85 -20.48 -23.94
CA THR A 372 -8.54 -21.70 -24.71
C THR A 372 -7.39 -22.46 -24.07
N TYR A 373 -6.32 -21.76 -23.70
CA TYR A 373 -5.17 -22.32 -23.00
C TYR A 373 -5.58 -22.97 -21.67
N PHE A 374 -6.38 -22.29 -20.85
CA PHE A 374 -6.86 -22.84 -19.58
C PHE A 374 -7.68 -24.11 -19.78
N ARG A 375 -8.64 -24.08 -20.73
CA ARG A 375 -9.52 -25.21 -21.03
C ARG A 375 -8.72 -26.43 -21.51
N ASN A 376 -7.87 -26.23 -22.50
CA ASN A 376 -7.08 -27.31 -23.11
C ASN A 376 -6.09 -27.90 -22.11
N SER A 377 -5.48 -27.06 -21.27
CA SER A 377 -4.57 -27.51 -20.22
C SER A 377 -5.31 -28.38 -19.21
N LEU A 378 -6.46 -27.95 -18.68
CA LEU A 378 -7.22 -28.78 -17.73
C LEU A 378 -7.68 -30.10 -18.37
N GLU A 379 -8.13 -30.07 -19.62
CA GLU A 379 -8.57 -31.28 -20.33
C GLU A 379 -7.41 -32.27 -20.51
N ALA A 380 -6.23 -31.79 -20.91
CA ALA A 380 -5.04 -32.63 -21.02
C ALA A 380 -4.58 -33.18 -19.66
N LEU A 381 -4.52 -32.33 -18.63
CA LEU A 381 -4.06 -32.72 -17.29
C LEU A 381 -5.01 -33.72 -16.61
N THR A 382 -6.29 -33.66 -16.93
CA THR A 382 -7.30 -34.59 -16.41
C THR A 382 -7.58 -35.77 -17.33
N ALA A 383 -6.95 -35.83 -18.51
CA ALA A 383 -7.27 -36.77 -19.58
C ALA A 383 -8.78 -36.78 -19.93
N GLY A 384 -9.42 -35.61 -19.85
CA GLY A 384 -10.85 -35.41 -20.07
C GLY A 384 -11.76 -35.85 -18.91
N ASP A 385 -11.22 -36.47 -17.85
CA ASP A 385 -12.02 -36.91 -16.71
C ASP A 385 -12.40 -35.72 -15.80
N ARG A 386 -13.65 -35.28 -15.91
CA ARG A 386 -14.21 -34.19 -15.11
C ARG A 386 -14.35 -34.53 -13.61
N LYS A 387 -14.24 -35.80 -13.23
CA LYS A 387 -14.29 -36.25 -11.82
C LYS A 387 -12.91 -36.32 -11.17
N ARG A 388 -11.84 -36.27 -11.96
CA ARG A 388 -10.47 -36.29 -11.43
C ARG A 388 -10.26 -35.09 -10.48
N PRO A 389 -9.75 -35.32 -9.26
CA PRO A 389 -9.53 -34.23 -8.32
C PRO A 389 -8.57 -33.18 -8.87
N LEU A 390 -9.00 -31.91 -8.83
CA LEU A 390 -8.20 -30.73 -9.17
C LEU A 390 -7.96 -29.94 -7.90
N VAL A 391 -6.73 -29.54 -7.61
CA VAL A 391 -6.40 -28.59 -6.54
C VAL A 391 -5.87 -27.33 -7.19
N VAL A 392 -6.62 -26.23 -7.11
CA VAL A 392 -6.24 -24.94 -7.69
C VAL A 392 -5.71 -24.02 -6.59
N PHE A 393 -4.52 -23.44 -6.82
CA PHE A 393 -3.84 -22.61 -5.83
C PHE A 393 -2.95 -21.55 -6.48
N CYS A 394 -2.42 -20.66 -5.66
CA CYS A 394 -1.54 -19.56 -6.01
C CYS A 394 -0.65 -19.28 -4.78
N GLN A 395 -0.72 -18.05 -4.24
CA GLN A 395 -0.20 -17.63 -2.94
C GLN A 395 -1.38 -17.28 -2.01
N PRO A 396 -1.17 -17.08 -0.70
CA PRO A 396 -2.19 -16.53 0.21
C PRO A 396 -2.82 -15.26 -0.36
N ASP A 397 -4.09 -15.01 -0.08
CA ASP A 397 -4.80 -13.79 -0.52
C ASP A 397 -4.76 -13.60 -2.05
N CYS A 398 -4.89 -14.68 -2.81
CA CYS A 398 -4.82 -14.65 -4.28
C CYS A 398 -6.18 -14.95 -4.94
N TRP A 399 -6.92 -13.91 -5.31
CA TRP A 399 -8.16 -14.04 -6.10
C TRP A 399 -7.97 -14.69 -7.47
N MET A 400 -6.74 -14.74 -8.00
CA MET A 400 -6.48 -15.48 -9.25
C MET A 400 -6.75 -16.98 -9.08
N SER A 401 -6.39 -17.55 -7.93
CA SER A 401 -6.72 -18.96 -7.62
C SER A 401 -8.21 -19.17 -7.44
N TRP A 402 -8.90 -18.23 -6.80
CA TRP A 402 -10.35 -18.28 -6.61
C TRP A 402 -11.08 -18.20 -7.97
N ASN A 403 -10.69 -17.25 -8.84
CA ASN A 403 -11.24 -17.12 -10.18
C ASN A 403 -11.00 -18.37 -11.04
N ALA A 404 -9.78 -18.91 -11.02
CA ALA A 404 -9.45 -20.11 -11.79
C ALA A 404 -10.22 -21.33 -11.28
N ALA A 405 -10.36 -21.51 -9.97
CA ALA A 405 -11.17 -22.56 -9.38
C ALA A 405 -12.65 -22.44 -9.78
N LYS A 406 -13.23 -21.23 -9.67
CA LYS A 406 -14.60 -20.95 -10.11
C LYS A 406 -14.79 -21.23 -11.60
N ARG A 407 -13.79 -20.88 -12.41
CA ARG A 407 -13.80 -21.16 -13.86
C ARG A 407 -13.73 -22.65 -14.14
N ALA A 408 -12.95 -23.44 -13.40
CA ALA A 408 -12.94 -24.89 -13.50
C ALA A 408 -14.31 -25.51 -13.16
N VAL A 409 -14.96 -25.01 -12.10
CA VAL A 409 -16.35 -25.40 -11.75
C VAL A 409 -17.31 -25.07 -12.90
N ALA A 410 -17.24 -23.85 -13.45
CA ALA A 410 -18.09 -23.42 -14.56
C ALA A 410 -17.84 -24.23 -15.86
N LEU A 411 -16.64 -24.78 -16.04
CA LEU A 411 -16.29 -25.70 -17.13
C LEU A 411 -16.76 -27.15 -16.89
N GLY A 412 -17.43 -27.44 -15.77
CA GLY A 412 -18.05 -28.74 -15.48
C GLY A 412 -17.16 -29.74 -14.75
N TYR A 413 -16.01 -29.32 -14.19
CA TYR A 413 -15.24 -30.19 -13.30
C TYR A 413 -15.96 -30.37 -11.96
N GLN A 414 -16.08 -31.62 -11.52
CA GLN A 414 -16.94 -32.02 -10.39
C GLN A 414 -16.18 -32.14 -9.07
N SER A 415 -14.85 -32.19 -9.13
CA SER A 415 -13.98 -32.48 -7.97
C SER A 415 -12.93 -31.38 -7.80
N VAL A 416 -13.37 -30.11 -7.79
CA VAL A 416 -12.50 -28.94 -7.64
C VAL A 416 -12.26 -28.67 -6.15
N LYS A 417 -10.98 -28.55 -5.79
CA LYS A 417 -10.50 -28.13 -4.49
C LYS A 417 -9.80 -26.80 -4.67
N TRP A 418 -10.09 -25.86 -3.80
CA TRP A 418 -9.43 -24.57 -3.79
C TRP A 418 -8.57 -24.45 -2.54
N TYR A 419 -7.28 -24.19 -2.73
CA TYR A 419 -6.31 -24.10 -1.64
C TYR A 419 -5.87 -22.63 -1.46
N PRO A 420 -6.54 -21.87 -0.57
CA PRO A 420 -6.34 -20.43 -0.43
C PRO A 420 -4.97 -20.06 0.17
N ALA A 421 -4.41 -20.92 1.02
CA ALA A 421 -3.12 -20.64 1.66
C ALA A 421 -1.94 -20.74 0.68
N GLY A 422 -2.14 -21.36 -0.50
CA GLY A 422 -1.16 -21.36 -1.59
C GLY A 422 0.23 -21.89 -1.22
N ALA A 423 1.23 -21.52 -2.02
CA ALA A 423 2.61 -21.95 -1.84
C ALA A 423 3.19 -21.58 -0.45
N ASP A 424 2.84 -20.41 0.09
CA ASP A 424 3.36 -19.97 1.39
C ASP A 424 2.76 -20.80 2.54
N GLY A 425 1.49 -21.18 2.44
CA GLY A 425 0.85 -22.09 3.40
C GLY A 425 1.46 -23.50 3.39
N TRP A 426 1.97 -23.94 2.24
CA TRP A 426 2.69 -25.21 2.10
C TRP A 426 4.03 -25.16 2.81
N VAL A 427 4.77 -24.06 2.64
CA VAL A 427 6.04 -23.79 3.34
C VAL A 427 5.83 -23.64 4.85
N ALA A 428 4.81 -22.89 5.26
CA ALA A 428 4.46 -22.72 6.67
C ALA A 428 4.13 -24.04 7.37
N ALA A 429 3.64 -25.02 6.62
CA ALA A 429 3.42 -26.39 7.09
C ALA A 429 4.68 -27.28 7.03
N GLY A 430 5.87 -26.68 6.88
CA GLY A 430 7.17 -27.36 6.95
C GLY A 430 7.55 -28.15 5.70
N ARG A 431 7.01 -27.82 4.52
CA ARG A 431 7.24 -28.57 3.27
C ARG A 431 7.99 -27.74 2.23
N ASP A 432 8.83 -28.41 1.45
CA ASP A 432 9.64 -27.75 0.43
C ASP A 432 8.86 -27.48 -0.87
N LEU A 433 9.27 -26.41 -1.55
CA LEU A 433 8.88 -26.09 -2.92
C LEU A 433 9.94 -26.59 -3.91
N VAL A 434 9.51 -26.83 -5.15
CA VAL A 434 10.38 -27.17 -6.28
C VAL A 434 10.23 -26.15 -7.40
N THR A 435 11.20 -26.10 -8.31
CA THR A 435 11.09 -25.26 -9.49
C THR A 435 10.17 -25.92 -10.52
N VAL A 436 9.20 -25.17 -11.05
CA VAL A 436 8.21 -25.65 -12.03
C VAL A 436 8.22 -24.73 -13.24
N GLU A 437 8.20 -25.33 -14.44
CA GLU A 437 8.09 -24.60 -15.70
C GLU A 437 6.62 -24.39 -16.10
N PRO A 438 6.29 -23.35 -16.91
CA PRO A 438 4.94 -23.15 -17.40
C PRO A 438 4.43 -24.35 -18.20
N GLU A 439 3.13 -24.59 -18.14
CA GLU A 439 2.48 -25.62 -18.92
C GLU A 439 2.67 -25.41 -20.44
N PRO A 440 2.83 -26.50 -21.22
CA PRO A 440 2.90 -26.42 -22.67
C PRO A 440 1.69 -25.68 -23.26
N GLY A 441 1.93 -24.84 -24.26
CA GLY A 441 0.90 -23.98 -24.85
C GLY A 441 0.82 -22.59 -24.24
N PHE A 442 1.59 -22.28 -23.19
CA PHE A 442 1.81 -20.91 -22.77
C PHE A 442 2.73 -20.18 -23.76
N GLU A 443 2.17 -19.34 -24.62
CA GLU A 443 2.97 -18.47 -25.48
C GLU A 443 3.67 -17.39 -24.65
N LYS A 444 4.98 -17.54 -24.45
CA LYS A 444 5.85 -16.39 -24.17
C LYS A 444 5.80 -15.50 -25.40
N ARG A 445 4.94 -14.47 -25.44
CA ARG A 445 4.95 -13.49 -26.55
C ARG A 445 6.40 -13.08 -26.83
N PRO A 446 6.93 -13.29 -28.04
CA PRO A 446 8.23 -12.76 -28.38
C PRO A 446 8.17 -11.22 -28.29
N GLU A 447 9.25 -10.60 -27.82
CA GLU A 447 9.39 -9.15 -27.82
C GLU A 447 9.07 -8.62 -29.23
N PRO A 448 8.31 -7.52 -29.36
CA PRO A 448 8.10 -6.91 -30.67
C PRO A 448 9.48 -6.56 -31.23
N LYS A 449 9.84 -7.16 -32.37
CA LYS A 449 11.02 -6.73 -33.12
C LYS A 449 10.85 -5.24 -33.40
N MET A 450 11.73 -4.42 -32.82
CA MET A 450 11.80 -3.01 -33.20
C MET A 450 12.04 -2.98 -34.71
N ALA A 451 11.14 -2.32 -35.42
CA ALA A 451 11.34 -2.04 -36.84
C ALA A 451 12.60 -1.19 -36.97
N ASN A 452 13.54 -1.65 -37.80
CA ASN A 452 14.74 -0.90 -38.18
C ASN A 452 14.38 0.36 -38.98
#